data_AF-A0A5C6A0F0-F1
#
_entry.id   AF-A0A5C6A0F0-F1
#
_cell.length_a   1.000
_cell.length_b   1.000
_cell.length_c   1.000
_cell.angle_alpha   90.00
_cell.angle_beta   90.00
_cell.angle_gamma   90.00
#
_symmetry.space_group_name_H-M   'P 1'
#
loop_
_entity.id
_entity.type
_entity.pdbx_description
1 polymer ?
#
loop_
_entity_poly.entity_id
_entity_poly.type
_entity_poly.pdbx_seq_one_letter_code
_entity_poly.pdbx_strand_id
1 'polypeptide(L)'
;MPPSDPFETNPYAPSAELGTPSRAIKVDGVTGPQIVGRIMLAVTLAGGVFGLGSAATVALVALSEGGIGTDVLGVFLMMSFWSFIAGMILAGIPTVLITPLSYGIFASKRSPLHPISGREVLLLASFCGFVTGCLPTTLISGFQFYAIAWSLIPGVVGALLTPFCLIGFARRVDRMQKQREQHLELEAGLAPSPFAIADADGGR
;
A
#
# COMPACT_ATOMS: atom_id res chain seq x y z
N MET A 1 23.26 -27.46 31.51
CA MET A 1 22.84 -26.39 32.45
C MET A 1 23.95 -25.36 32.52
N PRO A 2 23.61 -24.07 32.58
CA PRO A 2 23.89 -23.09 31.53
C PRO A 2 25.23 -22.36 31.69
N PRO A 3 25.79 -21.80 30.60
CA PRO A 3 26.86 -20.81 30.69
C PRO A 3 26.33 -19.50 31.29
N SER A 4 27.09 -18.97 32.23
CA SER A 4 26.91 -17.69 32.90
C SER A 4 26.90 -16.51 31.92
N ASP A 5 25.81 -15.73 31.99
CA ASP A 5 25.66 -14.30 31.67
C ASP A 5 26.27 -13.74 30.37
N PRO A 6 25.43 -13.34 29.39
CA PRO A 6 25.80 -12.38 28.36
C PRO A 6 25.31 -10.99 28.80
N PHE A 7 25.86 -10.45 29.88
CA PHE A 7 25.64 -9.05 30.25
C PHE A 7 26.98 -8.39 30.48
N GLU A 8 27.64 -8.11 29.36
CA GLU A 8 28.74 -7.16 29.27
C GLU A 8 28.16 -5.77 29.59
N THR A 9 28.18 -5.45 30.88
CA THR A 9 27.68 -4.20 31.43
C THR A 9 28.73 -3.13 31.17
N ASN A 10 28.43 -2.22 30.24
CA ASN A 10 29.26 -1.07 29.93
C ASN A 10 29.48 -0.24 31.21
N PRO A 11 30.72 -0.14 31.73
CA PRO A 11 30.99 0.50 33.02
C PRO A 11 30.92 2.04 32.98
N TYR A 12 30.64 2.65 31.83
CA TYR A 12 30.58 4.10 31.65
C TYR A 12 29.16 4.66 31.46
N ALA A 13 28.10 3.86 31.65
CA ALA A 13 26.73 4.37 31.55
C ALA A 13 26.37 5.24 32.79
N PRO A 14 25.97 6.51 32.63
CA PRO A 14 25.51 7.33 33.74
C PRO A 14 24.29 6.67 34.39
N SER A 15 24.33 6.59 35.73
CA SER A 15 23.50 5.78 36.62
C SER A 15 21.99 6.09 36.64
N ALA A 16 21.49 6.90 35.71
CA ALA A 16 20.07 7.22 35.55
C ALA A 16 19.34 6.30 34.55
N GLU A 17 20.06 5.51 33.74
CA GLU A 17 19.46 4.68 32.67
C GLU A 17 19.46 3.16 32.96
N LEU A 18 19.78 2.73 34.19
CA LEU A 18 19.88 1.30 34.54
C LEU A 18 18.54 0.51 34.56
N GLY A 19 17.43 1.12 34.19
CA GLY A 19 16.09 0.52 34.30
C GLY A 19 15.30 0.41 33.00
N THR A 20 15.75 1.00 31.90
CA THR A 20 15.08 0.84 30.61
C THR A 20 15.93 -0.06 29.75
N PRO A 21 15.50 -1.31 29.44
CA PRO A 21 16.13 -2.02 28.36
C PRO A 21 16.09 -1.06 27.17
N SER A 22 17.26 -0.75 26.63
CA SER A 22 17.42 -0.25 25.28
C SER A 22 16.82 -1.33 24.38
N ARG A 23 15.48 -1.34 24.31
CA ARG A 23 14.78 -1.74 23.12
C ARG A 23 15.45 -0.88 22.07
N ALA A 24 16.38 -1.47 21.33
CA ALA A 24 16.48 -1.20 19.92
C ALA A 24 15.03 -1.32 19.44
N ILE A 25 14.32 -0.20 19.42
CA ILE A 25 12.98 -0.12 18.91
C ILE A 25 13.23 -0.44 17.45
N LYS A 26 13.02 -1.72 17.12
CA LYS A 26 12.93 -2.15 15.74
C LYS A 26 11.71 -1.42 15.23
N VAL A 27 11.92 -0.22 14.72
CA VAL A 27 10.89 0.53 14.01
C VAL A 27 10.72 -0.30 12.75
N ASP A 28 9.84 -1.31 12.83
CA ASP A 28 9.48 -2.17 11.72
C ASP A 28 8.86 -1.27 10.66
N GLY A 29 9.72 -0.76 9.78
CA GLY A 29 9.33 0.09 8.67
C GLY A 29 8.38 -0.70 7.78
N VAL A 30 7.44 0.01 7.16
CA VAL A 30 6.55 -0.60 6.17
C VAL A 30 7.42 -1.15 5.04
N THR A 31 7.34 -2.46 4.80
CA THR A 31 8.20 -3.12 3.81
C THR A 31 7.61 -2.97 2.40
N GLY A 32 8.46 -2.94 1.38
CA GLY A 32 8.02 -2.87 -0.02
C GLY A 32 6.98 -3.94 -0.41
N PRO A 33 7.15 -5.21 -0.02
CA PRO A 33 6.14 -6.25 -0.23
C PRO A 33 4.80 -5.96 0.43
N GLN A 34 4.78 -5.33 1.62
CA GLN A 34 3.54 -4.92 2.27
C GLN A 34 2.82 -3.83 1.48
N ILE A 35 3.56 -2.86 0.92
CA ILE A 35 2.99 -1.81 0.07
C ILE A 35 2.36 -2.44 -1.18
N VAL A 36 3.13 -3.28 -1.89
CA VAL A 36 2.66 -3.97 -3.09
C VAL A 36 1.43 -4.82 -2.80
N GLY A 37 1.45 -5.64 -1.75
CA GLY A 37 0.31 -6.48 -1.37
C GLY A 37 -0.94 -5.68 -1.02
N ARG A 38 -0.79 -4.53 -0.34
CA ARG A 38 -1.92 -3.64 -0.02
C ARG A 38 -2.49 -2.98 -1.27
N ILE A 39 -1.65 -2.56 -2.20
CA ILE A 39 -2.10 -2.00 -3.48
C ILE A 39 -2.86 -3.06 -4.29
N MET A 40 -2.32 -4.28 -4.41
CA MET A 40 -3.01 -5.38 -5.09
C MET A 40 -4.40 -5.65 -4.49
N LEU A 41 -4.49 -5.74 -3.17
CA LEU A 41 -5.76 -5.92 -2.47
C LEU A 41 -6.73 -4.77 -2.76
N ALA A 42 -6.26 -3.52 -2.68
CA ALA A 42 -7.08 -2.34 -2.91
C ALA A 42 -7.63 -2.27 -4.34
N VAL A 43 -6.79 -2.56 -5.34
CA VAL A 43 -7.23 -2.57 -6.75
C VAL A 43 -8.22 -3.72 -7.01
N THR A 44 -7.96 -4.90 -6.45
CA THR A 44 -8.85 -6.06 -6.58
C THR A 44 -10.23 -5.74 -6.00
N LEU A 45 -10.27 -5.14 -4.81
CA LEU A 45 -11.50 -4.71 -4.16
C LEU A 45 -12.21 -3.61 -4.96
N ALA A 46 -11.48 -2.62 -5.49
CA ALA A 46 -12.03 -1.58 -6.35
C ALA A 46 -12.68 -2.17 -7.61
N GLY A 47 -12.04 -3.18 -8.23
CA GLY A 47 -12.62 -3.92 -9.36
C GLY A 47 -13.91 -4.64 -9.01
N GLY A 48 -13.97 -5.28 -7.84
CA GLY A 48 -15.20 -5.88 -7.34
C GLY A 48 -16.32 -4.85 -7.13
N VAL A 49 -16.02 -3.72 -6.50
CA VAL A 49 -17.00 -2.62 -6.29
C VAL A 49 -17.51 -2.06 -7.62
N PHE A 50 -16.64 -1.93 -8.62
CA PHE A 50 -17.06 -1.53 -9.97
C PHE A 50 -17.98 -2.58 -10.62
N GLY A 51 -17.69 -3.87 -10.44
CA GLY A 51 -18.56 -4.97 -10.87
C GLY A 51 -19.96 -4.90 -10.24
N LEU A 52 -20.04 -4.62 -8.94
CA LEU A 52 -21.32 -4.40 -8.25
C LEU A 52 -22.09 -3.20 -8.82
N GLY A 53 -21.41 -2.06 -9.03
CA GLY A 53 -22.04 -0.88 -9.61
C GLY A 53 -22.59 -1.11 -11.02
N SER A 54 -21.86 -1.91 -11.81
CA SER A 54 -22.31 -2.32 -13.15
C SER A 54 -23.55 -3.20 -13.09
N ALA A 55 -23.58 -4.20 -12.20
CA ALA A 55 -24.76 -5.04 -11.98
C ALA A 55 -25.97 -4.25 -11.52
N ALA A 56 -25.78 -3.29 -10.60
CA ALA A 56 -26.83 -2.39 -10.13
C ALA A 56 -27.42 -1.56 -11.28
N THR A 57 -26.57 -1.05 -12.17
CA THR A 57 -27.02 -0.27 -13.33
C THR A 57 -27.85 -1.12 -14.29
N VAL A 58 -27.38 -2.34 -14.61
CA VAL A 58 -28.12 -3.28 -15.47
C VAL A 58 -29.46 -3.65 -14.85
N ALA A 59 -29.50 -3.92 -13.55
CA ALA A 59 -30.72 -4.25 -12.84
C ALA A 59 -31.72 -3.09 -12.84
N LEU A 60 -31.28 -1.84 -12.65
CA LEU A 60 -32.13 -0.66 -12.71
C LEU A 60 -32.74 -0.45 -14.10
N VAL A 61 -31.96 -0.67 -15.16
CA VAL A 61 -32.45 -0.59 -16.55
C VAL A 61 -33.49 -1.68 -16.81
N ALA A 62 -33.21 -2.93 -16.42
CA ALA A 62 -34.15 -4.04 -16.57
C ALA A 62 -35.47 -3.81 -15.81
N LEU A 63 -35.41 -3.17 -14.63
CA LEU A 63 -36.59 -2.77 -13.87
C LEU A 63 -37.40 -1.68 -14.58
N SER A 64 -36.73 -0.71 -15.22
CA SER A 64 -37.39 0.37 -15.96
C SER A 64 -38.13 -0.13 -17.22
N GLU A 65 -37.66 -1.23 -17.82
CA GLU A 65 -38.25 -1.82 -19.03
C GLU A 65 -39.43 -2.78 -18.71
N GLY A 66 -39.84 -2.87 -17.45
CA GLY A 66 -41.01 -3.66 -17.03
C GLY A 66 -40.70 -5.13 -16.71
N GLY A 67 -39.43 -5.47 -16.46
CA GLY A 67 -39.01 -6.80 -16.01
C GLY A 67 -39.51 -7.10 -14.59
N ILE A 68 -40.78 -7.48 -14.44
CA ILE A 68 -41.37 -7.90 -13.17
C ILE A 68 -41.86 -9.34 -13.30
N GLY A 69 -41.06 -10.28 -12.80
CA GLY A 69 -41.43 -11.69 -12.67
C GLY A 69 -40.46 -12.45 -11.77
N THR A 70 -41.01 -13.06 -10.72
CA THR A 70 -40.41 -14.00 -9.73
C THR A 70 -39.03 -13.67 -9.16
N ASP A 71 -39.00 -13.40 -7.85
CA ASP A 71 -37.82 -13.29 -6.99
C ASP A 71 -36.66 -12.42 -7.55
N VAL A 72 -37.04 -11.22 -8.00
CA VAL A 72 -36.13 -10.15 -8.49
C VAL A 72 -34.95 -9.93 -7.55
N LEU A 73 -35.17 -10.04 -6.23
CA LEU A 73 -34.13 -9.90 -5.22
C LEU A 73 -33.10 -11.03 -5.30
N GLY A 74 -33.53 -12.28 -5.51
CA GLY A 74 -32.64 -13.43 -5.64
C GLY A 74 -31.78 -13.36 -6.90
N VAL A 75 -32.37 -13.01 -8.04
CA VAL A 75 -31.64 -12.82 -9.30
C VAL A 75 -30.67 -11.64 -9.21
N PHE A 76 -31.10 -10.52 -8.61
CA PHE A 76 -30.25 -9.35 -8.37
C PHE A 76 -29.04 -9.66 -7.48
N LEU A 77 -29.25 -10.37 -6.37
CA LEU A 77 -28.18 -10.77 -5.46
C LEU A 77 -27.19 -11.70 -6.17
N MET A 78 -27.69 -12.66 -6.94
CA MET A 78 -26.87 -13.62 -7.68
C MET A 78 -26.05 -12.91 -8.76
N MET A 79 -26.66 -12.05 -9.57
CA MET A 79 -25.96 -11.23 -10.56
C MET A 79 -24.93 -10.28 -9.94
N SER A 80 -25.27 -9.66 -8.81
CA SER A 80 -24.37 -8.77 -8.07
C SER A 80 -23.15 -9.52 -7.55
N PHE A 81 -23.35 -10.70 -6.96
CA PHE A 81 -22.26 -11.54 -6.46
C PHE A 81 -21.33 -12.00 -7.59
N TRP A 82 -21.88 -12.49 -8.70
CA TRP A 82 -21.07 -12.89 -9.85
C TRP A 82 -20.33 -11.71 -10.47
N SER A 83 -20.96 -10.54 -10.54
CA SER A 83 -20.33 -9.33 -11.08
C SER A 83 -19.22 -8.81 -10.16
N PHE A 84 -19.39 -8.93 -8.84
CA PHE A 84 -18.33 -8.65 -7.87
C PHE A 84 -17.13 -9.57 -8.08
N ILE A 85 -17.34 -10.88 -8.17
CA ILE A 85 -16.27 -11.86 -8.40
C ILE A 85 -15.60 -11.62 -9.76
N ALA A 86 -16.37 -11.43 -10.82
CA ALA A 86 -15.83 -11.14 -12.14
C ALA A 86 -14.99 -9.86 -12.12
N GLY A 87 -15.48 -8.80 -11.47
CA GLY A 87 -14.75 -7.54 -11.29
C GLY A 87 -13.45 -7.73 -10.49
N MET A 88 -13.46 -8.53 -9.42
CA MET A 88 -12.26 -8.87 -8.66
C MET A 88 -11.25 -9.65 -9.50
N ILE A 89 -11.69 -10.62 -10.31
CA ILE A 89 -10.78 -11.43 -11.13
C ILE A 89 -10.18 -10.59 -12.25
N LEU A 90 -11.01 -9.83 -12.97
CA LEU A 90 -10.60 -8.99 -14.09
C LEU A 90 -9.62 -7.90 -13.65
N ALA A 91 -9.82 -7.30 -12.46
CA ALA A 91 -8.83 -6.38 -11.90
C ALA A 91 -7.63 -7.11 -11.28
N GLY A 92 -7.88 -8.20 -10.55
CA GLY A 92 -6.87 -8.92 -9.77
C GLY A 92 -5.74 -9.48 -10.63
N ILE A 93 -6.06 -10.19 -11.71
CA ILE A 93 -5.08 -10.82 -12.60
C ILE A 93 -4.03 -9.82 -13.11
N PRO A 94 -4.41 -8.72 -13.80
CA PRO A 94 -3.44 -7.75 -14.29
C PRO A 94 -2.67 -7.05 -13.16
N THR A 95 -3.26 -6.85 -11.97
CA THR A 95 -2.51 -6.25 -10.85
C THR A 95 -1.35 -7.08 -10.33
N VAL A 96 -1.40 -8.41 -10.46
CA VAL A 96 -0.30 -9.29 -10.04
C VAL A 96 0.99 -8.93 -10.79
N LEU A 97 0.88 -8.47 -12.04
CA LEU A 97 2.03 -8.06 -12.86
C LEU A 97 2.26 -6.55 -12.79
N ILE A 98 1.22 -5.73 -12.90
CA ILE A 98 1.35 -4.26 -12.99
C ILE A 98 1.91 -3.66 -11.69
N THR A 99 1.41 -4.10 -10.53
CA THR A 99 1.79 -3.53 -9.23
C THR A 99 3.27 -3.72 -8.87
N PRO A 100 3.86 -4.95 -8.94
CA PRO A 100 5.27 -5.12 -8.60
C PRO A 100 6.18 -4.48 -9.65
N LEU A 101 5.78 -4.48 -10.92
CA LEU A 101 6.58 -3.92 -12.01
C LEU A 101 6.62 -2.38 -11.92
N SER A 102 5.48 -1.74 -11.67
CA SER A 102 5.41 -0.30 -11.41
C SER A 102 6.14 0.09 -10.11
N TYR A 103 5.98 -0.69 -9.03
CA TYR A 103 6.74 -0.49 -7.80
C TYR A 103 8.26 -0.63 -8.03
N GLY A 104 8.69 -1.64 -8.79
CA GLY A 104 10.09 -1.87 -9.12
C GLY A 104 10.72 -0.73 -9.91
N ILE A 105 10.01 -0.19 -10.92
CA ILE A 105 10.43 1.00 -11.68
C ILE A 105 10.50 2.23 -10.77
N PHE A 106 9.55 2.38 -9.86
CA PHE A 106 9.51 3.50 -8.93
C PHE A 106 10.63 3.43 -7.89
N ALA A 107 10.92 2.22 -7.38
CA ALA A 107 11.95 1.95 -6.39
C ALA A 107 13.36 2.02 -7.00
N SER A 108 13.57 1.61 -8.25
CA SER A 108 14.89 1.63 -8.90
C SER A 108 15.43 3.04 -9.15
N LYS A 109 14.54 4.03 -9.27
CA LYS A 109 14.91 5.44 -9.44
C LYS A 109 15.21 6.16 -8.12
N ARG A 110 15.15 5.46 -6.98
CA ARG A 110 15.28 6.08 -5.65
C ARG A 110 16.64 5.86 -5.01
N SER A 111 17.09 6.90 -4.33
CA SER A 111 18.17 6.79 -3.36
C SER A 111 17.66 6.07 -2.10
N PRO A 112 18.47 5.18 -1.49
CA PRO A 112 18.09 4.45 -0.28
C PRO A 112 17.82 5.36 0.94
N LEU A 113 18.21 6.64 0.86
CA LEU A 113 17.96 7.65 1.90
C LEU A 113 16.53 8.23 1.88
N HIS A 114 15.73 8.05 0.83
CA HIS A 114 14.39 8.64 0.74
C HIS A 114 13.31 7.56 0.68
N PRO A 115 12.76 7.14 1.83
CA PRO A 115 11.71 6.13 1.87
C PRO A 115 10.42 6.60 1.19
N ILE A 116 9.60 5.64 0.73
CA ILE A 116 8.32 5.91 0.06
C ILE A 116 7.35 6.63 0.97
N SER A 117 6.91 7.83 0.58
CA SER A 117 5.89 8.59 1.29
C SER A 117 4.48 8.04 1.04
N GLY A 118 3.56 8.30 1.97
CA GLY A 118 2.15 7.93 1.83
C GLY A 118 1.51 8.52 0.58
N ARG A 119 1.88 9.76 0.20
CA ARG A 119 1.41 10.39 -1.05
C ARG A 119 1.82 9.59 -2.28
N GLU A 120 3.02 9.04 -2.30
CA GLU A 120 3.49 8.24 -3.43
C GLU A 120 2.85 6.86 -3.47
N VAL A 121 2.54 6.28 -2.32
CA VAL A 121 1.72 5.06 -2.27
C VAL A 121 0.36 5.32 -2.93
N LEU A 122 -0.26 6.47 -2.66
CA LEU A 122 -1.54 6.84 -3.28
C LEU A 122 -1.42 7.09 -4.79
N LEU A 123 -0.35 7.76 -5.24
CA LEU A 123 -0.09 7.97 -6.66
C LEU A 123 0.16 6.66 -7.41
N LEU A 124 1.01 5.80 -6.84
CA LEU A 124 1.30 4.48 -7.39
C LEU A 124 0.03 3.63 -7.45
N ALA A 125 -0.79 3.67 -6.40
CA ALA A 125 -2.06 2.97 -6.35
C ALA A 125 -3.07 3.50 -7.38
N SER A 126 -3.16 4.82 -7.55
CA SER A 126 -4.01 5.44 -8.57
C SER A 126 -3.59 5.04 -9.98
N PHE A 127 -2.28 5.03 -10.25
CA PHE A 127 -1.73 4.56 -11.52
C PHE A 127 -2.02 3.07 -11.75
N CYS A 128 -1.76 2.21 -10.76
CA CYS A 128 -2.07 0.78 -10.87
C CYS A 128 -3.56 0.56 -11.12
N GLY A 129 -4.43 1.20 -10.33
CA GLY A 129 -5.88 1.14 -10.50
C GLY A 129 -6.33 1.60 -11.88
N PHE A 130 -5.72 2.66 -12.43
CA PHE A 130 -6.00 3.14 -13.79
C PHE A 130 -5.64 2.10 -14.85
N VAL A 131 -4.39 1.65 -14.85
CA VAL A 131 -3.90 0.71 -15.88
C VAL A 131 -4.66 -0.60 -15.80
N THR A 132 -4.87 -1.13 -14.59
CA THR A 132 -5.62 -2.36 -14.34
C THR A 132 -7.11 -2.21 -14.67
N GLY A 133 -7.70 -1.02 -14.58
CA GLY A 133 -9.08 -0.79 -15.06
C GLY A 133 -9.19 -0.76 -16.59
N CYS A 134 -8.21 -0.17 -17.28
CA CYS A 134 -8.19 -0.06 -18.74
C CYS A 134 -7.81 -1.38 -19.44
N LEU A 135 -6.89 -2.16 -18.86
CA LEU A 135 -6.30 -3.32 -19.53
C LEU A 135 -7.33 -4.43 -19.86
N PRO A 136 -8.18 -4.89 -18.93
CA PRO A 136 -9.14 -5.94 -19.21
C PRO A 136 -10.16 -5.53 -20.27
N THR A 137 -10.64 -4.29 -20.21
CA THR A 137 -11.63 -3.78 -21.16
C THR A 137 -11.05 -3.61 -22.56
N THR A 138 -9.84 -3.07 -22.70
CA THR A 138 -9.16 -3.01 -24.00
C THR A 138 -8.84 -4.38 -24.58
N LEU A 139 -8.43 -5.35 -23.75
CA LEU A 139 -8.13 -6.71 -24.22
C LEU A 139 -9.39 -7.48 -24.66
N ILE A 140 -10.50 -7.32 -23.95
CA ILE A 140 -11.77 -7.99 -24.28
C ILE A 140 -12.43 -7.35 -25.51
N SER A 141 -12.44 -6.02 -25.60
CA SER A 141 -13.12 -5.28 -26.66
C SER A 141 -12.27 -5.07 -27.92
N GLY A 142 -10.98 -5.41 -27.88
CA GLY A 142 -10.01 -5.19 -28.95
C GLY A 142 -9.44 -3.76 -28.99
N PHE A 143 -8.35 -3.57 -29.74
CA PHE A 143 -7.62 -2.28 -29.84
C PHE A 143 -8.29 -1.25 -30.78
N GLN A 144 -9.63 -1.19 -30.78
CA GLN A 144 -10.36 -0.18 -31.54
C GLN A 144 -10.43 1.14 -30.76
N PHE A 145 -10.44 2.28 -31.47
CA PHE A 145 -10.48 3.61 -30.84
C PHE A 145 -11.66 3.77 -29.85
N TYR A 146 -12.83 3.25 -30.22
CA TYR A 146 -14.02 3.26 -29.36
C TYR A 146 -13.84 2.39 -28.11
N ALA A 147 -13.24 1.21 -28.23
CA ALA A 147 -12.93 0.34 -27.09
C ALA A 147 -11.95 0.99 -26.11
N ILE A 148 -10.95 1.70 -26.63
CA ILE A 148 -10.01 2.49 -25.80
C ILE A 148 -10.77 3.61 -25.08
N ALA A 149 -11.64 4.34 -25.76
CA ALA A 149 -12.45 5.39 -25.12
C ALA A 149 -13.35 4.84 -24.01
N TRP A 150 -14.03 3.71 -24.24
CA TRP A 150 -14.86 3.06 -23.23
C TRP A 150 -14.06 2.48 -22.05
N SER A 151 -12.83 2.04 -22.30
CA SER A 151 -11.92 1.54 -21.24
C SER A 151 -11.48 2.62 -20.24
N LEU A 152 -11.59 3.90 -20.62
CA LEU A 152 -11.25 5.00 -19.71
C LEU A 152 -12.19 5.05 -18.51
N ILE A 153 -13.44 4.59 -18.64
CA ILE A 153 -14.41 4.59 -17.53
C ILE A 153 -13.92 3.68 -16.38
N PRO A 154 -13.70 2.37 -16.58
CA PRO A 154 -13.17 1.52 -15.52
C PRO A 154 -11.76 1.94 -15.08
N GLY A 155 -10.94 2.50 -15.99
CA GLY A 155 -9.65 3.10 -15.63
C GLY A 155 -9.78 4.25 -14.63
N VAL A 156 -10.59 5.26 -14.93
CA VAL A 156 -10.81 6.41 -14.04
C VAL A 156 -11.44 5.97 -12.72
N VAL A 157 -12.42 5.07 -12.75
CA VAL A 157 -13.02 4.52 -11.53
C VAL A 157 -11.97 3.80 -10.69
N GLY A 158 -11.12 2.97 -11.30
CA GLY A 158 -10.01 2.32 -10.62
C GLY A 158 -9.00 3.31 -10.05
N ALA A 159 -8.68 4.37 -10.78
CA ALA A 159 -7.76 5.42 -10.37
C ALA A 159 -8.26 6.21 -9.16
N LEU A 160 -9.58 6.32 -8.98
CA LEU A 160 -10.23 7.00 -7.87
C LEU A 160 -10.45 6.05 -6.69
N LEU A 161 -11.08 4.89 -6.89
CA LEU A 161 -11.44 3.97 -5.81
C LEU A 161 -10.22 3.34 -5.13
N THR A 162 -9.18 2.99 -5.89
CA THR A 162 -7.99 2.34 -5.33
C THR A 162 -7.30 3.20 -4.25
N PRO A 163 -6.97 4.49 -4.48
CA PRO A 163 -6.37 5.30 -3.44
C PRO A 163 -7.33 5.53 -2.27
N PHE A 164 -8.65 5.61 -2.49
CA PHE A 164 -9.62 5.69 -1.38
C PHE A 164 -9.50 4.51 -0.41
N CYS A 165 -9.33 3.28 -0.92
CA CYS A 165 -9.10 2.09 -0.10
C CYS A 165 -7.76 2.13 0.68
N LEU A 166 -6.82 3.00 0.31
CA LEU A 166 -5.47 3.07 0.87
C LEU A 166 -5.18 4.32 1.69
N ILE A 167 -6.09 5.29 1.79
CA ILE A 167 -5.87 6.53 2.58
C ILE A 167 -5.41 6.22 4.01
N GLY A 168 -6.04 5.24 4.67
CA GLY A 168 -5.67 4.82 6.02
C GLY A 168 -4.25 4.24 6.10
N PHE A 169 -3.85 3.48 5.08
CA PHE A 169 -2.51 2.91 4.98
C PHE A 169 -1.45 3.96 4.65
N ALA A 170 -1.72 4.88 3.73
CA ALA A 170 -0.84 6.01 3.40
C ALA A 170 -0.54 6.86 4.64
N ARG A 171 -1.57 7.21 5.42
CA ARG A 171 -1.39 7.92 6.71
C ARG A 171 -0.59 7.12 7.74
N ARG A 172 -0.61 5.79 7.66
CA ARG A 172 0.21 4.93 8.53
C ARG A 172 1.67 4.95 8.08
N VAL A 173 1.93 4.89 6.77
CA VAL A 173 3.27 5.02 6.19
C VAL A 173 3.92 6.32 6.61
N ASP A 174 3.22 7.46 6.46
CA ASP A 174 3.75 8.77 6.86
C ASP A 174 4.07 8.86 8.35
N ARG A 175 3.23 8.26 9.21
CA ARG A 175 3.47 8.22 10.66
C ARG A 175 4.70 7.40 11.02
N MET A 176 4.90 6.24 10.39
CA MET A 176 6.06 5.39 10.63
C MET A 176 7.35 6.04 10.12
N GLN A 177 7.29 6.80 9.03
CA GLN A 177 8.43 7.59 8.54
C GLN A 177 8.84 8.68 9.53
N LYS A 178 7.89 9.47 10.03
CA LYS A 178 8.15 10.51 11.04
C LYS A 178 8.76 9.93 12.32
N GLN A 179 8.28 8.78 12.77
CA GLN A 179 8.88 8.08 13.93
C GLN A 179 10.31 7.63 13.66
N ARG A 180 10.61 7.18 12.43
CA ARG A 180 11.96 6.78 12.04
C ARG A 180 12.92 7.97 11.96
N GLU A 181 12.47 9.11 11.43
CA GLU A 181 13.24 10.36 11.40
C GLU A 181 13.57 10.83 12.81
N GLN A 182 12.58 10.86 13.72
CA GLN A 182 12.80 11.22 15.13
C GLN A 182 13.80 10.28 15.82
N HIS A 183 13.73 8.98 15.54
CA HIS A 183 14.68 8.00 16.07
C HIS A 183 16.10 8.23 15.56
N LEU A 184 16.27 8.53 14.27
CA LEU A 184 17.58 8.80 13.68
C LEU A 184 18.18 10.12 14.22
N GLU A 185 17.36 11.14 14.46
CA GLU A 185 17.80 12.38 15.11
C GLU A 185 18.23 12.15 16.56
N LEU A 186 17.49 11.30 17.30
CA LEU A 186 17.88 10.89 18.66
C LEU A 186 19.19 10.11 18.66
N GLU A 187 19.38 9.14 17.76
CA GLU A 187 20.63 8.39 17.63
C GLU A 187 21.81 9.28 17.20
N ALA A 188 21.58 10.22 16.29
CA ALA A 188 22.60 11.18 15.87
C ALA A 188 22.96 12.18 16.98
N GLY A 189 22.00 12.56 17.83
CA GLY A 189 22.21 13.39 19.00
C GLY A 189 22.87 12.65 20.17
N LEU A 190 22.75 11.31 20.22
CA LEU A 190 23.38 10.45 21.23
C LEU A 190 24.78 9.95 20.84
N ALA A 191 25.20 10.14 19.58
CA ALA A 191 26.53 9.73 19.13
C ALA A 191 27.60 10.60 19.80
N PRO A 192 28.46 10.06 20.70
CA PRO A 192 29.56 10.82 21.24
C PRO A 192 30.48 11.22 20.08
N SER A 193 30.71 12.52 19.93
CA SER A 193 31.65 13.02 18.94
C SER A 193 33.00 12.30 19.13
N PRO A 194 33.60 11.70 18.09
CA PRO A 194 34.92 11.06 18.20
C PRO A 194 36.05 12.03 18.58
N PHE A 195 35.77 13.33 18.66
CA PHE A 195 36.69 14.36 19.13
C PHE A 195 36.75 14.53 20.65
N ALA A 196 35.85 13.91 21.43
CA ALA A 196 35.80 14.12 22.88
C ALA A 196 36.79 13.24 23.69
N ILE A 197 37.50 12.30 23.03
CA ILE A 197 38.44 11.39 23.71
C ILE A 197 39.90 11.89 23.62
N ALA A 198 40.19 12.91 22.80
CA ALA A 198 41.57 13.38 22.60
C ALA A 198 42.08 14.37 23.66
N ASP A 199 41.22 14.95 24.51
CA ASP A 199 41.61 15.99 25.47
C ASP A 199 41.73 15.50 26.93
N ALA A 200 41.53 14.21 27.21
CA ALA A 200 41.52 13.69 28.58
C ALA A 200 42.84 13.06 29.06
N ASP A 201 43.94 13.17 28.30
CA ASP A 201 45.27 12.62 28.70
C ASP A 201 46.42 13.66 28.61
N GLY A 202 46.08 14.93 28.82
CA GLY A 202 47.03 16.05 28.82
C GLY A 202 46.96 16.86 30.11
N GLY A 203 47.19 16.23 31.27
CA GLY A 203 46.91 16.88 32.55
C GLY A 203 47.70 16.39 33.77
N ARG A 204 49.04 16.41 33.67
CA ARG A 204 50.05 16.46 34.76
C ARG A 204 50.11 15.33 35.79
#